data_AF-A0A505H9B6-F1
#
_entry.id   AF-A0A505H9B6-F1
#
_cell.length_a   1.000
_cell.length_b   1.000
_cell.length_c   1.000
_cell.angle_alpha   90.00
_cell.angle_beta   90.00
_cell.angle_gamma   90.00
#
_symmetry.space_group_name_H-M   'P 1'
#
loop_
_entity.id
_entity.type
_entity.pdbx_description
1 polymer ?
#
loop_
_entity_poly.entity_id
_entity_poly.type
_entity_poly.pdbx_seq_one_letter_code
_entity_poly.pdbx_strand_id
1 'polypeptide(L)'
;MGKLAWQIIGVGAPIVAAVAARKVLTFAWEKSTHRPAPSNPVDEEISMSEALAWTVVSGVGVAIAQLVVQRLAANTVRNNFGDQALPKKFRKQIAEGV
;
A
#
# COMPACT_ATOMS: atom_id res chain seq x y z
N MET A 1 -11.32 19.96 -11.30
CA MET A 1 -9.94 19.56 -10.95
C MET A 1 -9.85 18.58 -9.77
N GLY A 2 -10.62 18.75 -8.68
CA GLY A 2 -10.49 17.89 -7.48
C GLY A 2 -10.74 16.38 -7.67
N LYS A 3 -11.71 15.98 -8.51
CA LYS A 3 -11.95 14.56 -8.85
C LYS A 3 -10.71 13.90 -9.49
N LEU A 4 -10.00 14.62 -10.35
CA LEU A 4 -8.82 14.11 -11.05
C LEU A 4 -7.64 13.95 -10.07
N ALA A 5 -7.43 14.94 -9.19
CA ALA A 5 -6.43 14.87 -8.13
C ALA A 5 -6.68 13.67 -7.20
N TRP A 6 -7.94 13.42 -6.83
CA TRP A 6 -8.29 12.22 -6.05
C TRP A 6 -8.08 10.91 -6.80
N GLN A 7 -8.40 10.84 -8.09
CA GLN A 7 -8.14 9.61 -8.86
C GLN A 7 -6.65 9.32 -8.99
N ILE A 8 -5.83 10.33 -9.25
CA ILE A 8 -4.39 10.14 -9.42
C ILE A 8 -3.70 9.88 -8.07
N ILE A 9 -3.97 10.71 -7.06
CA ILE A 9 -3.26 10.67 -5.78
C ILE A 9 -3.94 9.70 -4.80
N GLY A 10 -5.27 9.79 -4.65
CA GLY A 10 -6.02 8.96 -3.70
C GLY A 10 -6.12 7.49 -4.11
N VAL A 11 -6.25 7.20 -5.41
CA VAL A 11 -6.35 5.81 -5.91
C VAL A 11 -5.02 5.31 -6.47
N GLY A 12 -4.29 6.15 -7.19
CA GLY A 12 -3.03 5.74 -7.83
C GLY A 12 -1.85 5.59 -6.87
N ALA A 13 -1.68 6.52 -5.91
CA ALA A 13 -0.50 6.48 -5.03
C ALA A 13 -0.39 5.19 -4.18
N PRO A 14 -1.46 4.63 -3.61
CA PRO A 14 -1.38 3.36 -2.87
C PRO A 14 -0.94 2.17 -3.73
N ILE A 15 -1.28 2.15 -5.02
CA ILE A 15 -0.87 1.09 -5.95
C ILE A 15 0.65 1.17 -6.16
N VAL A 16 1.16 2.37 -6.45
CA VAL A 16 2.60 2.60 -6.59
C VAL A 16 3.34 2.24 -5.30
N ALA A 17 2.77 2.60 -4.15
CA ALA A 17 3.31 2.25 -2.84
C ALA A 17 3.40 0.73 -2.64
N ALA A 18 2.38 -0.02 -3.05
CA ALA A 18 2.39 -1.48 -2.94
C ALA A 18 3.51 -2.11 -3.80
N VAL A 19 3.69 -1.64 -5.03
CA VAL A 19 4.76 -2.12 -5.92
C VAL A 19 6.15 -1.80 -5.34
N ALA A 20 6.33 -0.57 -4.83
CA ALA A 20 7.58 -0.16 -4.20
C ALA A 20 7.87 -0.97 -2.93
N ALA A 21 6.86 -1.14 -2.06
CA ALA A 21 6.96 -1.94 -0.84
C ALA A 21 7.33 -3.40 -1.16
N ARG A 22 6.69 -4.01 -2.16
CA ARG A 22 7.02 -5.37 -2.58
C ARG A 22 8.48 -5.50 -2.99
N LYS A 23 9.01 -4.57 -3.79
CA LYS A 23 10.43 -4.56 -4.20
C LYS A 23 11.38 -4.43 -3.01
N VAL A 24 11.09 -3.50 -2.09
CA VAL A 24 11.91 -3.30 -0.89
C VAL A 24 11.89 -4.53 0.00
N LEU A 25 10.72 -5.14 0.21
CA LEU A 25 10.58 -6.35 1.01
C LEU A 25 11.30 -7.54 0.37
N THR A 26 11.21 -7.69 -0.96
CA THR A 26 11.93 -8.73 -1.70
C THR A 26 13.44 -8.56 -1.55
N PHE A 27 13.95 -7.34 -1.73
CA PHE A 27 15.37 -7.06 -1.54
C PHE A 27 15.83 -7.31 -0.10
N ALA A 28 15.05 -6.88 0.89
CA ALA A 28 15.35 -7.12 2.30
C ALA A 28 15.37 -8.61 2.65
N TRP A 29 14.43 -9.37 2.10
CA TRP A 29 14.38 -10.81 2.23
C TRP A 29 15.64 -11.46 1.67
N GLU A 30 15.91 -11.24 0.39
CA GLU A 30 17.08 -11.81 -0.31
C GLU A 30 18.39 -11.49 0.39
N LYS A 31 18.54 -10.27 0.90
CA LYS A 31 19.74 -9.87 1.64
C LYS A 31 19.85 -10.55 3.01
N SER A 32 18.73 -10.83 3.67
CA SER A 32 18.71 -11.42 5.02
C SER A 32 18.81 -12.95 4.99
N THR A 33 18.06 -13.61 4.11
CA THR A 33 17.98 -15.07 4.00
C THR A 33 18.99 -15.64 3.03
N HIS A 34 19.62 -14.80 2.20
CA HIS A 34 20.50 -15.21 1.09
C HIS A 34 19.77 -16.14 0.09
N ARG A 35 18.44 -16.04 0.01
CA ARG A 35 17.56 -16.84 -0.84
C ARG A 35 16.56 -15.95 -1.59
N PRO A 36 16.14 -16.34 -2.81
CA PRO A 36 15.12 -15.59 -3.53
C PRO A 36 13.83 -15.48 -2.72
N ALA A 37 13.13 -14.35 -2.82
CA ALA A 37 11.86 -14.18 -2.13
C ALA A 37 10.79 -15.19 -2.65
N PRO A 38 10.07 -15.90 -1.75
CA PRO A 38 9.08 -16.90 -2.17
C PRO A 38 8.02 -16.31 -3.10
N SER A 39 7.99 -16.79 -4.34
CA SER A 39 7.07 -16.29 -5.36
C SER A 39 6.45 -17.38 -6.21
N ASN A 40 7.04 -18.58 -6.21
CA ASN A 40 6.53 -19.75 -6.88
C ASN A 40 5.95 -20.74 -5.84
N PRO A 41 4.66 -21.05 -5.89
CA PRO A 41 4.02 -21.99 -4.95
C PRO A 41 4.41 -23.45 -5.15
N VAL A 42 5.06 -23.80 -6.27
CA VAL A 42 5.46 -25.18 -6.62
C VAL A 42 6.96 -25.42 -6.46
N ASP A 43 7.67 -24.49 -5.84
CA ASP A 43 9.10 -24.58 -5.61
C ASP A 43 9.38 -25.53 -4.43
N GLU A 44 9.90 -26.73 -4.73
CA GLU A 44 10.20 -27.78 -3.75
C GLU A 44 11.34 -27.39 -2.78
N GLU A 45 12.14 -26.36 -3.13
CA GLU A 45 13.25 -25.89 -2.28
C GLU A 45 12.77 -24.96 -1.14
N ILE A 46 11.51 -24.50 -1.20
CA ILE A 46 10.93 -23.58 -0.21
C ILE A 46 10.18 -24.35 0.87
N SER A 47 10.65 -24.25 2.12
CA SER A 47 9.93 -24.82 3.26
C SER A 47 8.59 -24.10 3.50
N MET A 48 7.60 -24.83 4.00
CA MET A 48 6.27 -24.26 4.31
C MET A 48 6.36 -23.09 5.32
N SER A 49 7.28 -23.17 6.28
CA SER A 49 7.56 -22.08 7.23
C SER A 49 8.09 -20.83 6.55
N GLU A 50 8.95 -20.98 5.53
CA GLU A 50 9.56 -19.87 4.81
C GLU A 50 8.52 -19.16 3.92
N ALA A 51 7.70 -19.92 3.20
CA ALA A 51 6.57 -19.40 2.44
C ALA A 51 5.56 -18.66 3.33
N LEU A 52 5.22 -19.21 4.50
CA LEU A 52 4.32 -18.56 5.45
C LEU A 52 4.92 -17.26 5.99
N ALA A 53 6.19 -17.28 6.40
CA ALA A 53 6.89 -16.09 6.89
C ALA A 53 6.91 -14.97 5.84
N TRP A 54 7.26 -15.29 4.59
CA TRP A 54 7.23 -14.33 3.49
C TRP A 54 5.82 -13.80 3.21
N THR A 55 4.81 -14.66 3.24
CA THR A 55 3.41 -14.25 3.00
C THR A 55 2.94 -13.26 4.05
N VAL A 56 3.23 -13.52 5.33
CA VAL A 56 2.89 -12.60 6.43
C VAL A 56 3.65 -11.29 6.27
N VAL A 57 4.97 -11.33 6.09
CA VAL A 57 5.81 -10.13 5.98
C VAL A 57 5.41 -9.27 4.77
N SER A 58 5.21 -9.89 3.61
CA SER A 58 4.84 -9.18 2.39
C SER A 58 3.41 -8.65 2.45
N GLY A 59 2.45 -9.44 2.93
CA GLY A 59 1.06 -9.04 3.09
C GLY A 59 0.91 -7.86 4.05
N VAL A 60 1.47 -7.98 5.26
CA VAL A 60 1.41 -6.94 6.29
C VAL A 60 2.19 -5.69 5.85
N GLY A 61 3.40 -5.87 5.32
CA GLY A 61 4.24 -4.75 4.88
C GLY A 61 3.58 -3.92 3.77
N VAL A 62 2.99 -4.57 2.77
CA VAL A 62 2.25 -3.87 1.70
C VAL A 62 1.01 -3.16 2.24
N ALA A 63 0.25 -3.81 3.13
CA ALA A 63 -0.95 -3.20 3.72
C ALA A 63 -0.61 -1.95 4.56
N ILE A 64 0.46 -2.00 5.35
CA ILE A 64 0.96 -0.84 6.11
C ILE A 64 1.37 0.29 5.16
N ALA A 65 2.13 -0.02 4.10
CA ALA A 65 2.54 0.99 3.12
C ALA A 65 1.35 1.67 2.45
N GLN A 66 0.34 0.89 2.04
CA GLN A 66 -0.90 1.43 1.48
C GLN A 66 -1.64 2.32 2.48
N LEU A 67 -1.77 1.90 3.74
CA LEU A 67 -2.45 2.69 4.77
C LEU A 67 -1.77 4.05 4.99
N VAL A 68 -0.45 4.05 5.12
CA VAL A 68 0.34 5.29 5.30
C VAL A 68 0.15 6.20 4.09
N VAL A 69 0.30 5.67 2.87
CA VAL A 69 0.17 6.46 1.65
C VAL A 69 -1.26 6.96 1.44
N GLN A 70 -2.29 6.18 1.77
CA GLN A 70 -3.68 6.64 1.72
C GLN A 70 -3.93 7.80 2.68
N ARG A 71 -3.38 7.75 3.90
CA ARG A 71 -3.48 8.86 4.87
C ARG A 71 -2.79 10.12 4.35
N LEU A 72 -1.59 9.97 3.79
CA LEU A 72 -0.87 11.09 3.19
C LEU A 72 -1.61 11.64 1.97
N ALA A 73 -2.10 10.78 1.09
CA ALA A 73 -2.89 11.17 -0.08
C ALA A 73 -4.13 11.95 0.31
N ALA A 74 -4.88 11.49 1.33
CA ALA A 74 -6.05 12.18 1.84
C ALA A 74 -5.69 13.58 2.38
N ASN A 75 -4.62 13.69 3.18
CA ASN A 75 -4.16 14.98 3.71
C ASN A 75 -3.66 15.93 2.61
N THR A 76 -2.84 15.43 1.69
CA THR A 76 -2.30 16.21 0.56
C THR A 76 -3.43 16.70 -0.34
N VAL A 77 -4.40 15.85 -0.67
CA VAL A 77 -5.54 16.24 -1.51
C VAL A 77 -6.38 17.31 -0.82
N ARG A 78 -6.66 17.15 0.48
CA ARG A 78 -7.40 18.15 1.28
C ARG A 78 -6.68 19.50 1.34
N ASN A 79 -5.40 19.50 1.69
CA ASN A 79 -4.64 20.72 1.90
C ASN A 79 -4.41 21.52 0.61
N ASN A 80 -4.23 20.84 -0.53
CA ASN A 80 -3.92 21.50 -1.80
C ASN A 80 -5.13 21.74 -2.70
N PHE A 81 -6.16 20.89 -2.63
CA PHE A 81 -7.32 20.95 -3.55
C PHE A 81 -8.66 21.18 -2.83
N GLY A 82 -8.65 21.27 -1.50
CA GLY A 82 -9.83 21.47 -0.65
C GLY A 82 -10.70 20.21 -0.53
N ASP A 83 -11.64 20.23 0.42
CA ASP A 83 -12.51 19.08 0.71
C ASP A 83 -13.39 18.67 -0.48
N GLN A 84 -13.64 19.58 -1.41
CA GLN A 84 -14.34 19.32 -2.68
C GLN A 84 -13.62 18.34 -3.62
N ALA A 85 -12.33 18.11 -3.43
CA ALA A 85 -11.60 17.06 -4.13
C ALA A 85 -11.89 15.66 -3.56
N LEU A 86 -12.38 15.56 -2.32
CA LEU A 86 -12.74 14.28 -1.73
C LEU A 86 -14.08 13.74 -2.27
N PRO A 87 -14.20 12.41 -2.40
CA PRO A 87 -15.47 11.75 -2.67
C PRO A 87 -16.59 12.18 -1.70
N LYS A 88 -17.82 12.28 -2.22
CA LYS A 88 -19.01 12.74 -1.45
C LYS A 88 -19.15 12.04 -0.09
N LYS A 89 -18.88 10.74 -0.02
CA LYS A 89 -18.96 9.93 1.21
C LYS A 89 -18.08 10.46 2.35
N PHE A 90 -16.84 10.87 2.05
CA PHE A 90 -15.90 11.36 3.06
C PHE A 90 -16.24 12.77 3.52
N ARG A 91 -16.70 13.62 2.60
CA ARG A 91 -17.20 14.97 2.95
C ARG A 91 -18.35 14.90 3.94
N LYS A 92 -19.29 13.97 3.72
CA LYS A 92 -20.44 13.79 4.60
C LYS A 92 -20.00 13.35 6.01
N GLN A 93 -19.10 12.38 6.12
CA GLN A 93 -18.56 11.93 7.41
C GLN A 93 -17.88 13.06 8.19
N ILE A 94 -17.07 13.88 7.52
CA ILE A 94 -16.40 15.04 8.14
C ILE A 94 -17.42 16.05 8.68
N ALA A 95 -18.50 16.32 7.93
CA ALA A 95 -19.55 17.26 8.34
C ALA A 95 -20.41 16.71 9.49
N GLU A 96 -20.55 15.39 9.59
CA GLU A 96 -21.36 14.72 10.61
C GLU A 96 -20.57 14.38 11.89
N GLY A 97 -19.26 14.66 11.93
CA GLY A 97 -18.41 14.42 13.11
C GLY A 97 -18.25 12.94 13.49
N VAL A 98 -18.44 12.04 12.51
CA VAL A 98 -18.34 10.57 12.67
C VAL A 98 -16.93 10.09 12.37
#